data_AF-A0A7S2VT50-F1
#
_entry.id   AF-A0A7S2VT50-F1
#
_cell.length_a   1.000
_cell.length_b   1.000
_cell.length_c   1.000
_cell.angle_alpha   90.00
_cell.angle_beta   90.00
_cell.angle_gamma   90.00
#
_symmetry.space_group_name_H-M   'P 1'
#
loop_
_entity.id
_entity.type
_entity.pdbx_description
1 polymer ?
#
loop_
_entity_poly.entity_id
_entity_poly.type
_entity_poly.pdbx_seq_one_letter_code
_entity_poly.pdbx_strand_id
1 'polypeptide(L)'
;EVALEVGFVRLAVLSSMLPEFRLLPLVPNVDAEGHRLARVGLQFQRPWFEAVLVDPGDLQSIPPDACEFAWGGPDPAAAGLTLRASGAGCMLVDGQIAGPGEARPLRPGSD
;
A
#
# COMPACT_ATOMS: atom_id res chain seq x y z
N GLU A 1 -14.61 2.96 0.52
CA GLU A 1 -13.46 3.28 -0.35
C GLU A 1 -12.22 3.27 0.52
N VAL A 2 -11.13 2.61 0.10
CA VAL A 2 -9.86 2.54 0.86
C VAL A 2 -8.80 3.20 -0.01
N ALA A 3 -8.16 4.24 0.52
CA ALA A 3 -7.05 4.93 -0.13
C ALA A 3 -5.86 4.92 0.84
N LEU A 4 -4.66 4.83 0.30
CA LEU A 4 -3.43 4.97 1.07
C LEU A 4 -2.93 6.39 0.92
N GLU A 5 -2.62 7.05 2.04
CA GLU A 5 -1.82 8.26 2.00
C GLU A 5 -0.34 7.85 1.95
N VAL A 6 0.31 8.14 0.83
CA VAL A 6 1.68 7.77 0.54
C VAL A 6 2.53 9.02 0.61
N GLY A 7 3.49 9.01 1.53
CA GLY A 7 4.50 10.04 1.63
C GLY A 7 5.86 9.59 1.15
N PHE A 8 6.55 10.49 0.44
CA PHE A 8 7.92 10.26 0.03
C PHE A 8 8.89 10.96 1.01
N VAL A 9 9.84 10.19 1.56
CA VAL A 9 10.73 10.59 2.68
C VAL A 9 11.84 11.58 2.24
N ARG A 10 11.68 12.29 1.13
CA ARG A 10 12.52 13.45 0.78
C ARG A 10 11.74 14.74 0.93
N LEU A 11 11.81 15.34 2.12
CA LEU A 11 11.44 16.73 2.42
C LEU A 11 9.97 17.14 2.09
N ALA A 12 9.09 16.18 1.77
CA ALA A 12 7.71 16.47 1.41
C ALA A 12 6.84 16.66 2.66
N VAL A 13 6.21 17.83 2.78
CA VAL A 13 5.17 18.10 3.78
C VAL A 13 3.85 17.60 3.22
N LEU A 14 3.43 16.38 3.57
CA LEU A 14 2.26 15.72 3.00
C LEU A 14 1.00 16.59 3.07
N SER A 15 0.80 17.29 4.17
CA SER A 15 -0.34 18.18 4.37
C SER A 15 -0.41 19.34 3.37
N SER A 16 0.71 19.71 2.74
CA SER A 16 0.76 20.75 1.70
C SER A 16 0.59 20.24 0.27
N MET A 17 0.62 18.91 0.05
CA MET A 17 0.44 18.32 -1.27
C MET A 17 -1.04 18.19 -1.62
N LEU A 18 -1.38 18.37 -2.90
CA LEU A 18 -2.73 18.08 -3.37
C LEU A 18 -3.02 16.58 -3.27
N PRO A 19 -4.28 16.16 -3.02
CA PRO A 19 -4.64 14.76 -2.80
C PRO A 19 -4.13 13.81 -3.88
N GLU A 20 -4.18 14.19 -5.16
CA GLU A 20 -3.75 13.38 -6.30
C GLU A 20 -2.25 13.01 -6.28
N PHE A 21 -1.42 13.77 -5.55
CA PHE A 21 0.02 13.51 -5.43
C PHE A 21 0.41 12.77 -4.15
N ARG A 22 -0.54 12.53 -3.24
CA ARG A 22 -0.29 11.85 -1.97
C ARG A 22 -1.26 10.71 -1.68
N LEU A 23 -2.36 10.59 -2.40
CA LEU A 23 -3.31 9.49 -2.26
C LEU A 23 -3.10 8.49 -3.40
N LEU A 24 -2.70 7.28 -3.04
CA LEU A 24 -2.66 6.14 -3.94
C LEU A 24 -4.02 5.41 -3.89
N PRO A 25 -4.83 5.47 -4.96
CA PRO A 25 -6.07 4.71 -5.01
C PRO A 25 -5.76 3.21 -5.13
N LEU A 26 -6.32 2.42 -4.22
CA LEU A 26 -6.27 0.97 -4.32
C LEU A 26 -7.36 0.47 -5.26
N VAL A 27 -6.98 -0.41 -6.19
CA VAL A 27 -7.92 -1.07 -7.11
C VAL A 27 -8.02 -2.53 -6.68
N PRO A 28 -8.97 -2.89 -5.79
CA PRO A 28 -9.10 -4.25 -5.32
C PRO A 28 -9.73 -5.15 -6.38
N ASN A 29 -9.19 -6.36 -6.51
CA ASN A 29 -9.93 -7.49 -7.05
C ASN A 29 -10.83 -8.08 -5.95
N VAL A 30 -12.02 -8.55 -6.31
CA VAL A 30 -12.95 -9.17 -5.37
C VAL A 30 -13.04 -10.65 -5.70
N ASP A 31 -12.77 -11.51 -4.71
CA ASP A 31 -12.90 -12.96 -4.87
C ASP A 31 -14.37 -13.43 -4.77
N ALA A 32 -14.60 -14.74 -4.92
CA ALA A 32 -15.95 -15.31 -4.91
C ALA A 32 -16.63 -15.20 -3.54
N GLU A 33 -15.83 -15.11 -2.47
CA GLU A 33 -16.25 -15.01 -1.09
C GLU A 33 -16.46 -13.55 -0.63
N GLY A 34 -16.09 -12.58 -1.46
CA GLY A 34 -16.25 -11.14 -1.18
C GLY A 34 -15.07 -10.51 -0.46
N HIS A 35 -13.93 -11.19 -0.35
CA HIS A 35 -12.68 -10.56 0.06
C HIS A 35 -12.16 -9.67 -1.05
N ARG A 36 -11.59 -8.55 -0.64
CA ARG A 36 -10.97 -7.55 -1.51
C ARG A 36 -9.47 -7.66 -1.35
N LEU A 37 -8.77 -7.80 -2.47
CA LEU A 37 -7.32 -7.88 -2.54
C LEU A 37 -6.79 -6.78 -3.45
N ALA A 38 -5.95 -5.89 -2.92
CA ALA A 38 -5.30 -4.84 -3.69
C ALA A 38 -3.78 -4.93 -3.54
N ARG A 39 -3.06 -5.01 -4.66
CA ARG A 39 -1.59 -5.10 -4.67
C ARG A 39 -0.99 -3.74 -4.96
N VAL A 40 0.13 -3.44 -4.31
CA VAL A 40 0.90 -2.22 -4.51
C VAL A 40 2.30 -2.60 -4.96
N GLY A 41 2.81 -1.86 -5.94
CA GLY A 41 4.12 -2.09 -6.52
C GLY A 41 4.20 -1.54 -7.92
N LEU A 42 5.43 -1.43 -8.43
CA LEU A 42 5.69 -0.79 -9.71
C LEU A 42 4.94 -1.49 -10.86
N GLN A 43 4.69 -2.80 -10.78
CA GLN A 43 3.96 -3.52 -11.85
C GLN A 43 2.46 -3.22 -11.87
N PHE A 44 1.88 -2.73 -10.78
CA PHE A 44 0.43 -2.49 -10.65
C PHE A 44 0.06 -1.02 -10.84
N GLN A 45 0.92 -0.09 -10.39
CA GLN A 45 0.60 1.35 -10.34
C GLN A 45 1.71 2.22 -10.95
N ARG A 46 2.47 1.71 -11.92
CA ARG A 46 3.55 2.48 -12.59
C ARG A 46 3.17 3.92 -12.95
N PRO A 47 2.03 4.19 -13.63
CA PRO A 47 1.70 5.56 -14.03
C PRO A 47 1.56 6.52 -12.85
N TRP A 48 1.09 6.03 -11.70
CA TRP A 48 0.98 6.83 -10.48
C TRP A 48 2.36 7.11 -9.89
N PHE A 49 3.23 6.11 -9.78
CA PHE A 49 4.60 6.29 -9.29
C PHE A 49 5.40 7.25 -10.19
N GLU A 50 5.27 7.14 -11.51
CA GLU A 50 5.91 8.05 -12.48
C GLU A 50 5.39 9.49 -12.38
N ALA A 51 4.14 9.68 -11.93
CA ALA A 51 3.55 11.01 -11.74
C ALA A 51 4.02 11.70 -10.43
N VAL A 52 4.33 10.92 -9.38
CA VAL A 52 4.69 11.47 -8.06
C VAL A 52 6.19 11.41 -7.75
N LEU A 53 6.94 10.49 -8.36
CA LEU A 53 8.39 10.35 -8.19
C LEU A 53 9.12 11.06 -9.32
N VAL A 54 9.72 12.21 -8.99
CA VAL A 54 10.46 13.03 -9.96
C VAL A 54 11.86 12.46 -10.27
N ASP A 55 12.50 11.82 -9.29
CA ASP A 55 13.83 11.20 -9.46
C ASP A 55 13.68 9.77 -10.01
N PRO A 56 14.26 9.45 -11.19
CA PRO A 56 14.28 8.09 -11.72
C PRO A 56 14.91 7.05 -10.80
N GLY A 57 15.85 7.45 -9.94
CA GLY A 57 16.46 6.56 -8.95
C GLY A 57 15.48 6.12 -7.87
N ASP A 58 14.56 7.02 -7.47
CA ASP A 58 13.51 6.71 -6.51
C ASP A 58 12.49 5.74 -7.11
N LEU A 59 12.12 5.94 -8.38
CA LEU A 59 11.25 5.03 -9.10
C LEU A 59 11.84 3.61 -9.20
N GLN A 60 13.16 3.50 -9.43
CA GLN A 60 13.86 2.21 -9.50
C GLN A 60 13.96 1.50 -8.15
N SER A 61 13.83 2.24 -7.04
CA SER A 61 13.82 1.65 -5.69
C SER A 61 12.49 0.99 -5.32
N ILE A 62 11.41 1.29 -6.05
CA ILE A 62 10.10 0.69 -5.82
C ILE A 62 10.09 -0.75 -6.37
N PRO A 63 9.85 -1.77 -5.53
CA PRO A 63 9.80 -3.14 -6.00
C PRO A 63 8.61 -3.35 -6.97
N PRO A 64 8.72 -4.27 -7.95
CA PRO A 64 7.61 -4.62 -8.82
C PRO A 64 6.35 -5.03 -8.05
N ASP A 65 6.54 -5.75 -6.94
CA ASP A 65 5.52 -6.18 -5.99
C ASP A 65 5.99 -5.81 -4.58
N ALA A 66 5.39 -4.79 -3.97
CA ALA A 66 5.78 -4.29 -2.66
C ALA A 66 4.98 -5.00 -1.55
N CYS A 67 3.65 -4.94 -1.65
CA CYS A 67 2.76 -5.46 -0.64
C CYS A 67 1.36 -5.71 -1.21
N GLU A 68 0.56 -6.42 -0.44
CA GLU A 68 -0.83 -6.72 -0.70
C GLU A 68 -1.69 -6.29 0.49
N PHE A 69 -2.83 -5.69 0.19
CA PHE A 69 -3.87 -5.32 1.14
C PHE A 69 -5.05 -6.26 0.99
N ALA A 70 -5.53 -6.82 2.10
CA ALA A 70 -6.69 -7.70 2.14
C ALA A 70 -7.72 -7.19 3.15
N TRP A 71 -9.00 -7.15 2.77
CA TRP A 71 -10.11 -6.79 3.67
C TRP A 71 -11.46 -7.32 3.18
N GLY A 72 -12.49 -7.26 4.02
CA GLY A 72 -13.82 -7.75 3.68
C GLY A 72 -13.96 -9.27 3.80
N GLY A 73 -14.90 -9.85 3.05
CA GLY A 73 -15.33 -11.23 3.23
C GLY A 73 -16.51 -11.40 4.19
N PRO A 74 -17.00 -12.63 4.34
CA PRO A 74 -18.25 -12.90 5.05
C PRO A 74 -18.10 -12.95 6.57
N ASP A 75 -16.87 -13.13 7.08
CA ASP A 75 -16.58 -13.14 8.52
C ASP A 75 -16.19 -11.75 9.01
N PRO A 76 -17.02 -11.07 9.81
CA PRO A 76 -16.70 -9.75 10.37
C PRO A 76 -15.43 -9.74 11.24
N ALA A 77 -15.06 -10.87 11.85
CA ALA A 77 -13.85 -10.97 12.67
C ALA A 77 -12.56 -10.96 11.83
N ALA A 78 -12.64 -11.43 10.59
CA ALA A 78 -11.53 -11.44 9.63
C ALA A 78 -11.61 -10.31 8.59
N ALA A 79 -12.70 -9.54 8.55
CA ALA A 79 -12.94 -8.52 7.54
C ALA A 79 -12.09 -7.24 7.68
N GLY A 80 -11.29 -7.13 8.74
CA GLY A 80 -10.38 -6.00 8.96
C GLY A 80 -9.34 -5.86 7.84
N LEU A 81 -8.84 -4.62 7.67
CA LEU A 81 -7.77 -4.36 6.72
C LEU A 81 -6.46 -4.98 7.23
N THR A 82 -5.80 -5.74 6.37
CA THR A 82 -4.48 -6.31 6.63
C THR A 82 -3.54 -5.94 5.50
N LEU A 83 -2.26 -5.80 5.84
CA LEU A 83 -1.14 -5.63 4.91
C LEU A 83 -0.28 -6.87 4.98
N ARG A 84 0.13 -7.40 3.83
CA ARG A 84 1.17 -8.42 3.72
C ARG A 84 2.32 -7.89 2.88
N ALA A 85 3.55 -7.99 3.39
CA ALA A 85 4.73 -7.71 2.58
C ALA A 85 4.87 -8.77 1.47
N SER A 86 5.06 -8.32 0.24
CA SER A 86 5.27 -9.19 -0.92
C SER A 86 6.77 -9.36 -1.22
N GLY A 87 7.13 -10.51 -1.77
CA GLY A 87 8.51 -10.79 -2.20
C GLY A 87 9.50 -10.92 -1.03
N ALA A 88 10.73 -10.44 -1.22
CA ALA A 88 11.80 -10.48 -0.20
C ALA A 88 11.91 -9.19 0.62
N GLY A 89 11.03 -8.21 0.38
CA GLY A 89 11.01 -6.94 1.10
C GLY A 89 10.50 -7.10 2.53
N CYS A 90 10.89 -6.17 3.39
CA CYS A 90 10.24 -5.97 4.69
C CYS A 90 9.50 -4.63 4.66
N MET A 91 8.38 -4.57 5.38
CA MET A 91 7.59 -3.35 5.55
C MET A 91 7.73 -2.88 7.00
N LEU A 92 7.75 -1.57 7.22
CA LEU A 92 7.54 -1.01 8.56
C LEU A 92 6.05 -0.70 8.69
N VAL A 93 5.41 -1.18 9.75
CA VAL A 93 3.99 -0.96 10.06
C VAL A 93 3.88 -0.59 11.52
N ASP A 94 3.38 0.60 11.85
CA ASP A 94 3.26 1.13 13.21
C ASP A 94 4.59 1.02 13.99
N GLY A 95 5.71 1.30 13.30
CA GLY A 95 7.07 1.19 13.84
C GLY A 95 7.59 -0.25 14.02
N GLN A 96 6.86 -1.27 13.57
CA GLN A 96 7.25 -2.68 13.63
C GLN A 96 7.61 -3.24 12.25
N ILE A 97 8.67 -4.05 12.19
CA ILE A 97 9.05 -4.71 10.94
C ILE A 97 8.12 -5.90 10.70
N ALA A 98 7.42 -5.87 9.57
CA ALA A 98 6.70 -6.99 8.99
C ALA A 98 7.60 -7.70 7.97
N GLY A 99 7.90 -8.97 8.23
CA GLY A 99 8.74 -9.78 7.35
C GLY A 99 8.02 -10.22 6.06
N PRO A 100 8.77 -10.78 5.10
CA PRO A 100 8.20 -11.40 3.90
C PRO A 100 7.02 -12.34 4.18
N GLY A 101 5.87 -12.08 3.54
CA GLY A 101 4.67 -12.91 3.67
C GLY A 101 3.91 -12.76 4.99
N GLU A 102 4.43 -11.99 5.95
CA GLU A 102 3.77 -11.73 7.21
C GLU A 102 2.60 -10.76 7.02
N ALA A 103 1.42 -11.14 7.49
CA ALA A 103 0.24 -10.28 7.48
C ALA A 103 0.16 -9.47 8.79
N ARG A 104 -0.01 -8.15 8.68
CA ARG A 104 -0.21 -7.23 9.79
C ARG A 104 -1.58 -6.54 9.68
N PRO A 105 -2.36 -6.49 10.77
CA PRO A 105 -3.60 -5.73 10.77
C PRO A 105 -3.29 -4.23 10.70
N LEU A 106 -4.06 -3.50 9.89
CA LEU A 106 -4.00 -2.05 9.79
C LEU A 106 -5.25 -1.45 10.45
N ARG A 107 -5.04 -0.32 11.12
CA ARG A 107 -6.11 0.49 11.71
C ARG A 107 -6.15 1.84 11.01
N PRO A 108 -7.27 2.57 11.07
CA PRO A 108 -7.26 3.98 10.66
C PRO A 108 -6.16 4.74 11.40
N GLY A 109 -5.24 5.34 10.65
CA GLY A 109 -4.07 6.04 11.17
C GLY A 109 -2.80 5.20 11.37
N SER A 110 -2.79 3.92 10.97
CA SER A 110 -1.56 3.14 10.90
C SER A 110 -0.58 3.70 9.86
N ASP A 111 0.72 3.68 10.15
CA ASP A 111 1.82 4.22 9.34
C ASP A 111 2.85 3.19 8.86
#